data_AF-A0A7K3S5H6-F1
#
_entry.id   AF-A0A7K3S5H6-F1
#
_cell.length_a   1.000
_cell.length_b   1.000
_cell.length_c   1.000
_cell.angle_alpha   90.00
_cell.angle_beta   90.00
_cell.angle_gamma   90.00
#
_symmetry.space_group_name_H-M   'P 1'
#
loop_
_entity.id
_entity.type
_entity.pdbx_description
1 polymer ?
#
loop_
_entity_poly.entity_id
_entity_poly.type
_entity_poly.pdbx_seq_one_letter_code
_entity_poly.pdbx_strand_id
1 'polypeptide(L)'
;MTGADPLRRALAEETSTPVLGPAGALRLAEGAAVVVLDSWSLGTAEELSRHALRHPVSLVPVRGDGALTVVGPVLRPGARG
;
A
#
# COMPACT_ATOMS: atom_id res chain seq x y z
N MET A 1 12.42 -4.86 17.78
CA MET A 1 13.30 -3.91 17.06
C MET A 1 12.84 -3.89 15.60
N THR A 2 11.99 -2.92 15.29
CA THR A 2 11.33 -2.80 13.98
C THR A 2 12.29 -2.09 13.02
N GLY A 3 13.29 -2.83 12.53
CA GLY A 3 14.02 -2.38 11.35
C GLY A 3 13.01 -2.13 10.24
N ALA A 4 13.14 -1.03 9.51
CA ALA A 4 12.29 -0.78 8.35
C ALA A 4 12.28 -2.05 7.49
N ASP A 5 11.08 -2.56 7.19
CA ASP A 5 10.87 -3.75 6.38
C ASP A 5 11.80 -3.70 5.15
N PRO A 6 12.71 -4.69 4.96
CA PRO A 6 13.62 -4.74 3.82
C PRO A 6 12.94 -4.49 2.49
N LEU A 7 11.69 -4.95 2.32
CA LEU A 7 10.90 -4.71 1.13
C LEU A 7 10.55 -3.22 0.97
N ARG A 8 10.13 -2.56 2.05
CA ARG A 8 9.82 -1.12 2.04
C ARG A 8 11.03 -0.29 1.66
N ARG A 9 12.20 -0.65 2.17
CA ARG A 9 13.46 0.03 1.83
C ARG A 9 13.84 -0.17 0.36
N ALA A 10 13.85 -1.41 -0.10
CA ALA A 10 14.19 -1.73 -1.48
C ALA A 10 13.26 -1.01 -2.47
N LEU A 11 11.95 -1.01 -2.21
CA LEU A 11 10.99 -0.28 -3.05
C LEU A 11 11.25 1.23 -3.02
N ALA A 12 11.58 1.82 -1.87
CA ALA A 12 11.86 3.25 -1.77
C ALA A 12 13.14 3.67 -2.51
N GLU A 13 14.10 2.76 -2.69
CA GLU A 13 15.33 2.99 -3.45
C GLU A 13 15.08 2.89 -4.97
N GLU A 14 14.13 2.05 -5.40
CA GLU A 14 13.87 1.75 -6.81
C GLU A 14 12.72 2.54 -7.46
N THR A 15 11.93 3.29 -6.67
CA THR A 15 10.79 4.07 -7.20
C THR A 15 10.75 5.51 -6.72
N SER A 16 10.31 6.40 -7.60
CA SER A 16 9.94 7.78 -7.27
C SER A 16 8.53 7.88 -6.64
N THR A 17 7.76 6.80 -6.62
CA THR A 17 6.45 6.75 -5.97
C THR A 17 6.63 6.60 -4.45
N PRO A 18 5.94 7.41 -3.63
CA PRO A 18 6.02 7.28 -2.17
C PRO A 18 5.75 5.85 -1.68
N VAL A 19 6.62 5.33 -0.82
CA VAL A 19 6.46 4.00 -0.19
C VAL A 19 6.05 4.15 1.28
N LEU A 20 4.78 3.84 1.54
CA LEU A 20 4.11 4.05 2.81
C LEU A 20 3.76 2.71 3.47
N GLY A 21 3.62 2.74 4.80
CA GLY A 21 2.86 1.69 5.51
C GLY A 21 1.37 2.03 5.54
N PRO A 22 0.50 1.15 6.06
CA PRO A 22 -0.95 1.33 6.05
C PRO A 22 -1.41 2.66 6.67
N ALA A 23 -0.89 2.99 7.86
CA ALA A 23 -1.22 4.25 8.55
C ALA A 23 -0.76 5.49 7.79
N GLY A 24 0.31 5.39 7.00
CA GLY A 24 0.77 6.48 6.13
C GLY A 24 -0.16 6.65 4.93
N ALA A 25 -0.55 5.53 4.30
CA ALA A 25 -1.48 5.54 3.17
C ALA A 25 -2.86 6.11 3.55
N LEU A 26 -3.37 5.78 4.75
CA LEU A 26 -4.64 6.32 5.27
C LEU A 26 -4.60 7.82 5.62
N ARG A 27 -3.41 8.44 5.67
CA ARG A 27 -3.27 9.90 5.79
C ARG A 27 -3.13 10.61 4.45
N LEU A 28 -2.84 9.88 3.38
CA LEU A 28 -2.71 10.46 2.05
C LEU A 28 -4.09 10.83 1.52
N ALA A 29 -4.33 12.11 1.27
CA ALA A 29 -5.62 12.58 0.76
C ALA A 29 -5.67 12.68 -0.77
N GLU A 30 -4.53 12.67 -1.45
CA GLU A 30 -4.42 12.75 -2.91
C GLU A 30 -3.11 12.12 -3.42
N GLY A 31 -3.03 11.77 -4.70
CA GLY A 31 -1.80 11.30 -5.34
C GLY A 31 -1.68 9.77 -5.37
N ALA A 32 -0.45 9.23 -5.32
CA ALA A 32 -0.22 7.78 -5.42
C ALA A 32 0.82 7.30 -4.42
N ALA A 33 0.69 6.04 -3.99
CA ALA A 33 1.65 5.40 -3.11
C ALA A 33 1.69 3.88 -3.30
N VAL A 34 2.88 3.31 -3.11
CA VAL A 34 3.04 1.89 -2.82
C VAL A 34 2.82 1.69 -1.32
N VAL A 35 1.93 0.77 -0.96
CA VAL A 35 1.55 0.52 0.44
C VAL A 35 2.08 -0.84 0.86
N VAL A 36 3.18 -0.85 1.61
CA VAL A 36 3.78 -2.09 2.11
C VAL A 36 3.04 -2.53 3.36
N LEU A 37 2.49 -3.75 3.32
CA LEU A 37 1.70 -4.34 4.39
C LEU A 37 2.53 -5.39 5.13
N ASP A 38 2.57 -5.30 6.46
CA ASP A 38 3.19 -6.33 7.30
C ASP A 38 2.39 -7.66 7.28
N SER A 39 1.07 -7.56 7.07
CA SER A 39 0.17 -8.70 6.96
C SER A 39 -1.00 -8.39 6.04
N TRP A 40 -1.59 -9.43 5.44
CA TRP A 40 -2.81 -9.29 4.65
C TRP A 40 -4.01 -9.69 5.51
N SER A 41 -4.79 -8.70 5.96
CA SER A 41 -6.06 -8.94 6.65
C SER A 41 -7.21 -8.32 5.88
N LEU A 42 -8.39 -8.93 5.99
CA LEU A 42 -9.61 -8.38 5.36
C LEU A 42 -9.91 -6.96 5.85
N GLY A 43 -9.67 -6.67 7.14
CA GLY A 43 -9.86 -5.34 7.71
C GLY A 43 -8.94 -4.29 7.08
N THR A 44 -7.64 -4.57 6.92
CA THR A 44 -6.71 -3.64 6.26
C THR A 44 -7.10 -3.41 4.80
N ALA A 45 -7.50 -4.48 4.09
CA ALA A 45 -7.96 -4.37 2.72
C ALA A 45 -9.23 -3.51 2.60
N GLU A 46 -10.20 -3.68 3.50
CA GLU A 46 -11.41 -2.87 3.55
C GLU A 46 -11.11 -1.39 3.83
N GLU A 47 -10.29 -1.11 4.84
CA GLU A 47 -9.92 0.25 5.22
C GLU A 47 -9.25 1.01 4.06
N LEU A 48 -8.23 0.40 3.44
CA LEU A 48 -7.54 0.98 2.30
C LEU A 48 -8.46 1.15 1.08
N SER A 49 -9.34 0.18 0.82
CA SER A 49 -10.29 0.26 -0.29
C SER A 49 -11.30 1.39 -0.09
N ARG A 50 -11.87 1.50 1.12
CA ARG A 50 -12.79 2.58 1.46
C ARG A 50 -12.12 3.94 1.44
N HIS A 51 -10.86 4.02 1.87
CA HIS A 51 -10.05 5.23 1.78
C HIS A 51 -9.85 5.64 0.32
N ALA A 52 -9.37 4.74 -0.53
CA ALA A 52 -9.18 4.99 -1.95
C ALA A 52 -10.49 5.29 -2.71
N LEU A 53 -11.64 4.82 -2.20
CA LEU A 53 -12.94 5.19 -2.76
C LEU A 53 -13.33 6.65 -2.46
N ARG A 54 -12.96 7.16 -1.27
CA ARG A 54 -13.35 8.50 -0.79
C ARG A 54 -12.37 9.61 -1.15
N HIS A 55 -11.14 9.25 -1.50
CA HIS A 55 -10.06 10.19 -1.75
C HIS A 55 -9.47 9.99 -3.15
N PRO A 56 -9.02 11.05 -3.83
CA PRO A 56 -8.35 10.98 -5.13
C PRO A 56 -6.92 10.39 -5.03
N VAL A 57 -6.82 9.17 -4.52
CA VAL A 57 -5.56 8.43 -4.36
C VAL A 57 -5.50 7.20 -5.25
N SER A 58 -4.30 6.77 -5.61
CA SER A 58 -4.02 5.46 -6.20
C SER A 58 -3.04 4.70 -5.32
N LEU A 59 -3.52 3.66 -4.65
CA LEU A 59 -2.73 2.86 -3.72
C LEU A 59 -2.43 1.50 -4.34
N VAL A 60 -1.16 1.09 -4.30
CA VAL A 60 -0.71 -0.24 -4.74
C VAL A 60 -0.30 -1.05 -3.51
N PRO A 61 -1.16 -1.93 -2.98
CA PRO A 61 -0.81 -2.76 -1.84
C PRO A 61 0.26 -3.78 -2.24
N VAL A 62 1.32 -3.90 -1.44
CA VAL A 62 2.41 -4.86 -1.63
C VAL A 62 2.70 -5.55 -0.31
N ARG A 63 2.95 -6.85 -0.34
CA ARG A 63 3.37 -7.62 0.83
C ARG A 63 4.47 -8.61 0.47
N GLY A 64 5.46 -8.73 1.35
CA GLY A 64 6.40 -9.87 1.34
C GLY A 64 5.81 -11.07 2.09
N ASP A 65 5.93 -12.25 1.50
CA ASP A 65 5.56 -13.54 2.10
C ASP A 65 6.69 -14.56 1.85
N GLY A 66 7.69 -14.53 2.74
CA GLY A 66 8.94 -15.27 2.54
C GLY A 66 9.66 -14.80 1.27
N ALA A 67 9.82 -15.72 0.30
CA ALA A 67 10.43 -15.42 -1.00
C ALA A 67 9.45 -14.81 -2.02
N LEU A 68 8.15 -14.72 -1.69
CA LEU A 68 7.13 -14.20 -2.58
C LEU A 68 6.86 -12.72 -2.30
N THR A 69 6.60 -11.96 -3.36
CA THR A 69 6.00 -10.62 -3.26
C THR A 69 4.62 -10.66 -3.88
N VAL A 70 3.61 -10.34 -3.09
CA VAL A 70 2.21 -10.25 -3.54
C VAL A 70 1.87 -8.79 -3.79
N VAL A 71 1.44 -8.49 -5.01
CA VAL A 71 0.95 -7.16 -5.39
C VAL A 71 -0.57 -7.25 -5.51
N GLY A 72 -1.27 -6.47 -4.68
CA GLY A 72 -2.71 -6.36 -4.70
C GLY A 72 -3.23 -5.53 -5.89
N PRO A 73 -4.55 -5.51 -6.11
CA PRO A 73 -5.15 -4.62 -7.10
C PRO A 73 -4.85 -3.15 -6.77
N VAL A 74 -4.71 -2.33 -7.80
CA VAL A 74 -4.58 -0.88 -7.61
C VAL A 74 -5.91 -0.33 -7.11
N LEU A 75 -5.90 0.20 -5.89
CA LEU A 75 -7.06 0.81 -5.25
C LEU A 75 -7.12 2.28 -5.65
N ARG A 76 -8.18 2.69 -6.35
CA ARG A 76 -8.40 4.07 -6.80
C ARG A 76 -9.89 4.36 -6.96
N PRO A 77 -10.31 5.64 -6.97
CA PRO A 77 -11.69 5.99 -7.26
C PRO A 77 -12.18 5.36 -8.57
N GLY A 78 -13.36 4.75 -8.53
CA GLY A 78 -13.97 4.12 -9.70
C GLY A 78 -13.31 2.82 -10.17
N ALA A 79 -12.32 2.27 -9.44
CA ALA A 79 -11.84 0.92 -9.68
C ALA A 79 -13.00 -0.08 -9.53
N ARG A 80 -13.13 -1.00 -10.47
CA ARG A 80 -14.08 -2.10 -10.45
C ARG A 80 -13.30 -3.40 -10.36
N GLY A 81 -13.68 -4.25 -9.41
CA GLY A 81 -13.21 -5.63 -9.28
C GLY A 81 -14.12 -6.59 -10.02
#